data_AF-A0A1I5S6G8-F1
#
_entry.id   AF-A0A1I5S6G8-F1
#
_cell.length_a   1.000
_cell.length_b   1.000
_cell.length_c   1.000
_cell.angle_alpha   90.00
_cell.angle_beta   90.00
_cell.angle_gamma   90.00
#
_symmetry.space_group_name_H-M   'P 1'
#
loop_
_entity.id
_entity.type
_entity.pdbx_description
1 polymer ?
#
loop_
_entity_poly.entity_id
_entity_poly.type
_entity_poly.pdbx_seq_one_letter_code
_entity_poly.pdbx_strand_id
1 'polypeptide(L)'
;MEQAPSQAAPRLDSEGYSVKKLEARVKACLAEMNSLATAGYALGFHVRYSTPRLLLRTYDARWTEVYSREGLVMQDPVVAWSFANTTPCRWSDLPCDAAGEHVLHRASRFGLCHGVASGYEAGGSRSVCGFARSDREFTISEIARLMSSFKDLHEITNLEGGAPEGMQALLVRCAGKTS
;
A
#
# COMPACT_ATOMS: atom_id res chain seq x y z
N MET A 1 -47.03 -23.96 -36.72
CA MET A 1 -46.69 -23.95 -35.29
C MET A 1 -45.36 -23.24 -35.18
N GLU A 2 -45.43 -21.98 -34.77
CA GLU A 2 -44.40 -20.95 -34.89
C GLU A 2 -43.29 -21.18 -33.86
N GLN A 3 -42.03 -21.29 -34.29
CA GLN A 3 -40.89 -21.31 -33.39
C GLN A 3 -40.53 -19.87 -33.04
N ALA A 4 -40.69 -19.51 -31.76
CA ALA A 4 -40.24 -18.25 -31.22
C ALA A 4 -38.70 -18.17 -31.24
N PRO A 5 -38.11 -17.02 -31.61
CA PRO A 5 -36.66 -16.86 -31.55
C PRO A 5 -36.21 -16.72 -30.10
N SER A 6 -35.21 -17.53 -29.75
CA SER A 6 -34.42 -17.46 -28.53
C SER A 6 -33.80 -16.06 -28.38
N GLN A 7 -34.22 -15.31 -27.36
CA GLN A 7 -33.54 -14.07 -26.96
C GLN A 7 -32.21 -14.44 -26.29
N ALA A 8 -31.13 -14.39 -27.05
CA ALA A 8 -29.79 -14.41 -26.50
C ALA A 8 -29.53 -13.08 -25.76
N ALA A 9 -29.30 -13.16 -24.46
CA ALA A 9 -28.75 -12.06 -23.66
C ALA A 9 -27.42 -11.57 -24.27
N PRO A 10 -27.09 -10.27 -24.14
CA PRO A 10 -25.88 -9.72 -24.72
C PRO A 10 -24.64 -10.40 -24.13
N ARG A 11 -23.80 -10.97 -25.00
CA ARG A 11 -22.46 -11.43 -24.62
C ARG A 11 -21.61 -10.23 -24.28
N LEU A 12 -21.58 -9.88 -23.00
CA LEU A 12 -20.53 -9.06 -22.41
C LEU A 12 -19.31 -9.98 -22.22
N ASP A 13 -18.25 -9.63 -22.91
CA ASP A 13 -16.89 -10.15 -22.85
C ASP A 13 -16.40 -10.41 -21.40
N SER A 14 -15.99 -11.65 -21.13
CA SER A 14 -15.57 -12.15 -19.82
C SER A 14 -14.33 -11.45 -19.25
N GLU A 15 -13.52 -10.81 -20.10
CA GLU A 15 -12.32 -10.08 -19.69
C GLU A 15 -12.65 -8.69 -19.09
N GLY A 16 -13.63 -7.97 -19.66
CA GLY A 16 -14.04 -6.65 -19.16
C GLY A 16 -14.71 -6.67 -17.79
N TYR A 17 -15.36 -7.78 -17.43
CA TYR A 17 -15.92 -8.01 -16.09
C TYR A 17 -14.82 -8.20 -15.03
N SER A 18 -13.68 -8.80 -15.40
CA SER A 18 -12.56 -9.03 -14.49
C SER A 18 -11.85 -7.72 -14.11
N VAL A 19 -11.54 -6.87 -15.11
CA VAL A 19 -10.80 -5.61 -14.87
C VAL A 19 -11.59 -4.62 -14.00
N LYS A 20 -12.89 -4.40 -14.28
CA LYS A 20 -13.73 -3.51 -13.46
C LYS A 20 -13.83 -3.99 -12.01
N LYS A 21 -13.88 -5.31 -11.80
CA LYS A 21 -13.91 -5.90 -10.47
C LYS A 21 -12.58 -5.69 -9.72
N LEU A 22 -11.45 -5.84 -10.41
CA LEU A 22 -10.13 -5.54 -9.85
C LEU A 22 -10.00 -4.06 -9.49
N GLU A 23 -10.40 -3.15 -10.37
CA GLU A 23 -10.39 -1.71 -10.07
C GLU A 23 -11.26 -1.37 -8.85
N ALA A 24 -12.45 -1.97 -8.75
CA ALA A 24 -13.33 -1.78 -7.59
C ALA A 24 -12.68 -2.31 -6.30
N ARG A 25 -11.96 -3.44 -6.36
CA ARG A 25 -11.23 -3.97 -5.21
C ARG A 25 -10.07 -3.05 -4.81
N VAL A 26 -9.28 -2.57 -5.77
CA VAL A 26 -8.20 -1.59 -5.52
C VAL A 26 -8.76 -0.33 -4.84
N LYS A 27 -9.87 0.22 -5.35
CA LYS A 27 -10.55 1.37 -4.73
C LYS A 27 -10.97 1.08 -3.30
N ALA A 28 -11.58 -0.09 -3.04
CA ALA A 28 -12.02 -0.46 -1.70
C ALA A 28 -10.84 -0.58 -0.72
N CYS A 29 -9.76 -1.24 -1.12
CA CYS A 29 -8.55 -1.40 -0.29
C CYS A 29 -7.94 -0.02 0.03
N LEU A 30 -7.77 0.84 -0.97
CA LEU A 30 -7.19 2.18 -0.77
C LEU A 30 -8.11 3.09 0.05
N ALA A 31 -9.43 3.01 -0.12
CA ALA A 31 -10.38 3.75 0.70
C ALA A 31 -10.30 3.32 2.17
N GLU A 32 -10.19 2.01 2.44
CA GLU A 32 -9.99 1.51 3.80
C GLU A 32 -8.67 2.00 4.40
N MET A 33 -7.57 1.89 3.66
CA MET A 33 -6.27 2.42 4.08
C MET A 33 -6.33 3.92 4.38
N ASN A 34 -6.96 4.72 3.52
CA ASN A 34 -7.15 6.16 3.73
C ASN A 34 -7.98 6.47 4.97
N SER A 35 -8.98 5.66 5.30
CA SER A 35 -9.81 5.86 6.49
C SER A 35 -9.08 5.57 7.80
N LEU A 36 -8.12 4.65 7.77
CA LEU A 36 -7.39 4.19 8.97
C LEU A 36 -6.05 4.92 9.16
N ALA A 37 -5.30 5.11 8.07
CA ALA A 37 -3.99 5.76 8.06
C ALA A 37 -4.14 7.24 7.69
N THR A 38 -4.68 8.01 8.64
CA THR A 38 -5.07 9.42 8.44
C THR A 38 -3.91 10.33 8.05
N ALA A 39 -2.67 9.99 8.44
CA ALA A 39 -1.47 10.74 8.07
C ALA A 39 -0.80 10.21 6.77
N GLY A 40 -1.34 9.13 6.20
CA GLY A 40 -0.90 8.54 4.94
C GLY A 40 -0.13 7.24 5.12
N TYR A 41 0.45 6.75 4.03
CA TYR A 41 1.17 5.48 3.96
C TYR A 41 2.18 5.48 2.81
N ALA A 42 3.14 4.56 2.89
CA ALA A 42 4.07 4.22 1.82
C ALA A 42 4.02 2.71 1.57
N LEU A 43 3.72 2.31 0.34
CA LEU A 43 3.63 0.92 -0.10
C LEU A 43 4.61 0.70 -1.25
N GLY A 44 5.52 -0.25 -1.08
CA GLY A 44 6.42 -0.72 -2.12
C GLY A 44 6.05 -2.14 -2.53
N PHE A 45 5.51 -2.33 -3.72
CA PHE A 45 5.12 -3.64 -4.23
C PHE A 45 6.21 -4.29 -5.08
N HIS A 46 6.33 -5.61 -4.95
CA HIS A 46 7.21 -6.50 -5.74
C HIS A 46 8.65 -6.00 -5.82
N VAL A 47 9.27 -5.87 -4.65
CA VAL A 47 10.65 -5.40 -4.51
C VAL A 47 11.64 -6.42 -5.08
N ARG A 48 12.52 -5.95 -5.96
CA ARG A 48 13.69 -6.69 -6.48
C ARG A 48 14.93 -5.82 -6.32
N TYR A 49 16.01 -6.38 -5.78
CA TYR A 49 17.27 -5.66 -5.57
C TYR A 49 17.08 -4.29 -4.89
N SER A 50 16.29 -4.26 -3.81
CA SER A 50 15.94 -3.05 -3.04
C SER A 50 15.08 -2.02 -3.75
N THR A 51 14.64 -2.27 -4.99
CA THR A 51 13.78 -1.34 -5.76
C THR A 51 12.36 -1.92 -5.92
N PRO A 52 11.31 -1.23 -5.46
CA PRO A 52 9.93 -1.65 -5.70
C PRO A 52 9.54 -1.47 -7.17
N ARG A 53 8.78 -2.42 -7.72
CA ARG A 53 8.18 -2.29 -9.07
C ARG A 53 7.10 -1.21 -9.10
N LEU A 54 6.29 -1.14 -8.04
CA LEU A 54 5.25 -0.12 -7.87
C LEU A 54 5.45 0.55 -6.52
N LEU A 55 5.40 1.88 -6.52
CA LEU A 55 5.57 2.66 -5.30
C LEU A 55 4.38 3.61 -5.18
N LEU A 56 3.61 3.45 -4.10
CA LEU A 56 2.53 4.35 -3.75
C LEU A 56 2.87 5.04 -2.43
N ARG A 57 2.86 6.37 -2.42
CA ARG A 57 3.12 7.18 -1.22
C ARG A 57 2.05 8.26 -1.10
N THR A 58 1.51 8.41 0.09
CA THR A 58 0.42 9.37 0.40
C THR A 58 0.75 10.24 1.62
N TYR A 59 2.00 10.20 2.08
CA TYR A 59 2.54 11.09 3.10
C TYR A 59 2.61 12.55 2.60
N ASP A 60 2.70 13.49 3.52
CA ASP A 60 2.90 14.92 3.22
C ASP A 60 4.11 15.11 2.28
N ALA A 61 3.92 15.90 1.23
CA ALA A 61 4.96 16.15 0.22
C ALA A 61 6.22 16.79 0.83
N ARG A 62 6.08 17.62 1.88
CA ARG A 62 7.20 18.25 2.59
C ARG A 62 8.04 17.22 3.34
N TRP A 63 7.40 16.18 3.89
CA TRP A 63 8.14 15.07 4.48
C TRP A 63 8.88 14.27 3.41
N THR A 64 8.21 13.97 2.29
CA THR A 64 8.83 13.23 1.18
C THR A 64 10.07 13.93 0.65
N GLU A 65 10.02 15.26 0.49
CA GLU A 65 11.15 16.09 0.05
C GLU A 65 12.33 16.01 1.02
N VAL A 66 12.06 16.21 2.32
CA VAL A 66 13.07 16.10 3.38
C VAL A 66 13.71 14.72 3.38
N TYR A 67 12.89 13.68 3.37
CA TYR A 67 13.30 12.29 3.45
C TYR A 67 14.24 11.91 2.30
N SER A 68 13.89 12.34 1.09
CA SER A 68 14.71 12.10 -0.10
C SER A 68 15.99 12.93 -0.12
N ARG A 69 15.92 14.24 0.17
CA ARG A 69 17.09 15.13 0.17
C ARG A 69 18.18 14.67 1.15
N GLU A 70 17.77 14.14 2.30
CA GLU A 70 18.68 13.74 3.36
C GLU A 70 19.06 12.25 3.32
N GLY A 71 18.53 11.49 2.36
CA GLY A 71 18.89 10.08 2.18
C GLY A 71 18.51 9.18 3.35
N LEU A 72 17.38 9.46 4.02
CA LEU A 72 17.01 8.82 5.29
C LEU A 72 16.65 7.33 5.17
N VAL A 73 16.50 6.81 3.95
CA VAL A 73 16.10 5.41 3.70
C VAL A 73 16.99 4.36 4.34
N MET A 74 18.29 4.64 4.48
CA MET A 74 19.23 3.69 5.09
C MET A 74 19.13 3.64 6.61
N GLN A 75 18.54 4.67 7.21
CA GLN A 75 18.36 4.82 8.66
C GLN A 75 16.93 4.53 9.09
N ASP A 76 16.00 4.45 8.13
CA ASP A 76 14.57 4.32 8.43
C ASP A 76 14.25 2.92 9.01
N PRO A 77 13.81 2.83 10.28
CA PRO A 77 13.48 1.56 10.90
C PRO A 77 12.20 0.94 10.34
N VAL A 78 11.29 1.74 9.77
CA VAL A 78 10.08 1.26 9.08
C VAL A 78 10.48 0.46 7.85
N VAL A 79 11.44 0.98 7.08
CA VAL A 79 11.99 0.32 5.89
C VAL A 79 12.73 -0.95 6.32
N ALA A 80 13.68 -0.83 7.25
CA ALA A 80 14.47 -1.96 7.73
C ALA A 80 13.58 -3.11 8.24
N TRP A 81 12.57 -2.80 9.07
CA TRP A 81 11.63 -3.80 9.58
C TRP A 81 10.82 -4.45 8.48
N SER A 82 10.26 -3.66 7.56
CA SER A 82 9.41 -4.18 6.49
C SER A 82 10.18 -5.07 5.51
N PHE A 83 11.48 -4.84 5.35
CA PHE A 83 12.35 -5.73 4.60
C PHE A 83 12.72 -6.99 5.37
N ALA A 84 12.85 -6.93 6.69
CA ALA A 84 13.30 -8.07 7.49
C ALA A 84 12.16 -9.00 7.96
N ASN A 85 10.94 -8.48 8.10
CA ASN A 85 9.84 -9.17 8.79
C ASN A 85 8.53 -9.10 8.00
N THR A 86 7.71 -10.15 8.13
CA THR A 86 6.35 -10.20 7.57
C THR A 86 5.25 -10.00 8.62
N THR A 87 5.62 -9.85 9.88
CA THR A 87 4.72 -9.56 10.99
C THR A 87 4.60 -8.04 11.18
N PRO A 88 3.37 -7.50 11.32
CA PRO A 88 3.19 -6.08 11.56
C PRO A 88 3.75 -5.66 12.92
N CYS A 89 4.46 -4.54 12.96
CA CYS A 89 5.01 -3.94 14.17
C CYS A 89 4.68 -2.47 14.24
N ARG A 90 4.25 -1.99 15.42
CA ARG A 90 4.02 -0.56 15.65
C ARG A 90 5.34 0.18 15.64
N TRP A 91 5.32 1.44 15.21
CA TRP A 91 6.53 2.26 15.19
C TRP A 91 7.12 2.48 16.59
N SER A 92 6.29 2.53 17.64
CA SER A 92 6.72 2.58 19.04
C SER A 92 7.52 1.35 19.49
N ASP A 93 7.29 0.22 18.81
CA ASP A 93 7.83 -1.09 19.18
C ASP A 93 8.96 -1.52 18.20
N LEU A 94 9.30 -0.66 17.24
CA LEU A 94 10.35 -0.96 16.26
C LEU A 94 11.73 -0.98 16.93
N PRO A 95 12.52 -2.05 16.74
CA PRO A 95 13.91 -2.02 17.14
C PRO A 95 14.66 -1.04 16.24
N CYS A 96 15.19 0.03 16.83
CA CYS A 96 15.96 1.03 16.10
C CYS A 96 17.07 1.60 16.98
N ASP A 97 18.10 2.15 16.32
CA ASP A 97 19.15 2.90 16.97
C ASP A 97 18.80 4.41 17.01
N ALA A 98 19.72 5.22 17.51
CA ALA A 98 19.52 6.68 17.59
C ALA A 98 19.27 7.33 16.21
N ALA A 99 19.78 6.77 15.11
CA ALA A 99 19.51 7.28 13.77
C ALA A 99 18.07 6.96 13.34
N GLY A 100 17.59 5.75 13.60
CA GLY A 100 16.20 5.39 13.35
C GLY A 100 15.20 6.17 14.21
N GLU A 101 15.51 6.38 15.50
CA GLU A 101 14.74 7.26 16.37
C GLU A 101 14.69 8.69 15.82
N HIS A 102 15.81 9.19 15.29
CA HIS A 102 15.88 10.50 14.66
C HIS A 102 14.92 10.60 13.46
N VAL A 103 14.87 9.59 12.59
CA VAL A 103 13.94 9.54 11.45
C VAL A 103 12.49 9.62 11.92
N LEU A 104 12.08 8.80 12.89
CA LEU A 104 10.71 8.78 13.41
C LEU A 104 10.32 10.11 14.10
N HIS A 105 11.22 10.65 14.92
CA HIS A 105 11.00 11.96 15.55
C HIS A 105 10.87 13.07 14.50
N ARG A 106 11.66 13.04 13.42
CA ARG A 106 11.52 13.98 12.31
C ARG A 106 10.20 13.84 11.57
N ALA A 107 9.77 12.60 11.30
CA ALA A 107 8.50 12.30 10.64
C ALA A 107 7.31 12.85 11.46
N SER A 108 7.38 12.78 12.80
CA SER A 108 6.32 13.28 13.69
C SER A 108 6.02 14.78 13.51
N ARG A 109 7.01 15.59 13.11
CA ARG A 109 6.84 17.03 12.81
C ARG A 109 5.95 17.29 11.59
N PHE A 110 5.70 16.27 10.79
CA PHE A 110 4.79 16.27 9.64
C PHE A 110 3.50 15.49 9.91
N GLY A 111 3.21 15.17 11.17
CA GLY A 111 2.00 14.44 11.57
C GLY A 111 2.09 12.92 11.48
N LEU A 112 3.27 12.37 11.14
CA LEU A 112 3.53 10.93 11.12
C LEU A 112 3.95 10.47 12.53
N CYS A 113 3.02 10.52 13.48
CA CYS A 113 3.29 10.32 14.90
C CYS A 113 3.20 8.85 15.31
N HIS A 114 2.20 8.14 14.79
CA HIS A 114 1.93 6.74 15.11
C HIS A 114 1.89 5.94 13.82
N GLY A 115 2.44 4.74 13.82
CA GLY A 115 2.49 3.95 12.60
C GLY A 115 2.63 2.46 12.80
N VAL A 116 2.46 1.73 11.72
CA VAL A 116 2.72 0.29 11.64
C VAL A 116 3.55 -0.01 10.40
N ALA A 117 4.54 -0.87 10.55
CA ALA A 117 5.44 -1.35 9.50
C ALA A 117 5.25 -2.84 9.30
N SER A 118 5.28 -3.32 8.06
CA SER A 118 5.28 -4.76 7.77
C SER A 118 5.80 -5.05 6.37
N GLY A 119 6.47 -6.18 6.21
CA GLY A 119 6.63 -6.84 4.92
C GLY A 119 5.45 -7.77 4.63
N TYR A 120 5.37 -8.20 3.37
CA TYR A 120 4.57 -9.34 2.93
C TYR A 120 5.33 -10.07 1.83
N GLU A 121 5.28 -11.40 1.85
CA GLU A 121 5.93 -12.24 0.86
C GLU A 121 5.00 -13.37 0.44
N ALA A 122 4.79 -13.50 -0.87
CA ALA A 122 4.04 -14.58 -1.50
C ALA A 122 4.59 -14.83 -2.91
N GLY A 123 4.61 -16.09 -3.35
CA GLY A 123 5.01 -16.44 -4.72
C GLY A 123 6.41 -15.97 -5.14
N GLY A 124 7.37 -15.90 -4.20
CA GLY A 124 8.73 -15.38 -4.46
C GLY A 124 8.80 -13.87 -4.70
N SER A 125 7.75 -13.14 -4.34
CA SER A 125 7.64 -11.69 -4.48
C SER A 125 7.47 -11.04 -3.11
N ARG A 126 8.30 -10.04 -2.79
CA ARG A 126 8.23 -9.31 -1.52
C ARG A 126 7.64 -7.93 -1.71
N SER A 127 6.87 -7.45 -0.76
CA SER A 127 6.35 -6.08 -0.69
C SER A 127 6.49 -5.53 0.71
N VAL A 128 6.58 -4.22 0.82
CA VAL A 128 6.81 -3.51 2.08
C VAL A 128 5.76 -2.43 2.27
N CYS A 129 5.36 -2.17 3.52
CA CYS A 129 4.40 -1.13 3.85
C CYS A 129 4.76 -0.40 5.15
N GLY A 130 4.48 0.90 5.15
CA GLY A 130 4.40 1.73 6.33
C GLY A 130 3.08 2.50 6.31
N PHE A 131 2.31 2.44 7.37
CA PHE A 131 1.08 3.20 7.55
C PHE A 131 1.25 4.15 8.72
N ALA A 132 0.70 5.37 8.61
CA ALA A 132 0.81 6.39 9.63
C ALA A 132 -0.51 7.07 9.94
N ARG A 133 -0.66 7.51 11.19
CA ARG A 133 -1.74 8.36 11.69
C ARG A 133 -1.18 9.35 12.71
N SER A 134 -1.90 10.45 12.90
CA SER A 134 -1.42 11.59 13.70
C SER A 134 -1.92 11.60 15.14
N ASP A 135 -2.98 10.87 15.45
CA ASP A 135 -3.80 11.06 16.65
C ASP A 135 -3.56 10.04 17.76
N ARG A 136 -3.32 8.77 17.42
CA ARG A 136 -3.14 7.67 18.39
C ARG A 136 -2.50 6.44 17.78
N GLU A 137 -2.15 5.47 18.61
CA GLU A 137 -1.73 4.13 18.16
C GLU A 137 -2.82 3.37 17.41
N PHE A 138 -2.38 2.52 16.47
CA PHE A 138 -3.26 1.59 15.78
C PHE A 138 -3.70 0.45 16.70
N THR A 139 -4.99 0.16 16.71
CA THR A 139 -5.54 -1.02 17.38
C THR A 139 -5.22 -2.29 16.59
N ILE A 140 -5.27 -3.45 17.25
CA ILE A 140 -5.02 -4.76 16.61
C ILE A 140 -6.00 -4.98 15.44
N SER A 141 -7.27 -4.60 15.61
CA SER A 141 -8.30 -4.74 14.57
C SER A 141 -8.03 -3.83 13.36
N GLU A 142 -7.55 -2.60 13.57
CA GLU A 142 -7.17 -1.70 12.48
C GLU A 142 -5.93 -2.22 11.74
N ILE A 143 -4.92 -2.73 12.46
CA ILE A 143 -3.74 -3.35 11.87
C ILE A 143 -4.16 -4.55 11.00
N ALA A 144 -5.03 -5.42 11.49
CA ALA A 144 -5.51 -6.57 10.74
C ALA A 144 -6.20 -6.17 9.42
N ARG A 145 -7.02 -5.12 9.43
CA ARG A 145 -7.70 -4.58 8.24
C ARG A 145 -6.71 -3.97 7.25
N LEU A 146 -5.75 -3.17 7.72
CA LEU A 146 -4.66 -2.63 6.90
C LEU A 146 -3.85 -3.73 6.22
N MET A 147 -3.48 -4.76 6.99
CA MET A 147 -2.72 -5.89 6.45
C MET A 147 -3.55 -6.71 5.45
N SER A 148 -4.85 -6.88 5.67
CA SER A 148 -5.74 -7.54 4.71
C SER A 148 -5.77 -6.77 3.39
N SER A 149 -5.99 -5.45 3.45
CA SER A 149 -6.01 -4.60 2.27
C SER A 149 -4.64 -4.54 1.57
N PHE A 150 -3.52 -4.58 2.31
CA PHE A 150 -2.17 -4.60 1.73
C PHE A 150 -1.87 -5.90 0.98
N LYS A 151 -2.25 -7.04 1.56
CA LYS A 151 -2.12 -8.37 0.92
C LYS A 151 -2.95 -8.45 -0.35
N ASP A 152 -4.19 -7.99 -0.31
CA ASP A 152 -5.05 -7.97 -1.50
C ASP A 152 -4.43 -7.13 -2.62
N LEU A 153 -3.89 -5.95 -2.29
CA LEU A 153 -3.19 -5.12 -3.28
C LEU A 153 -1.95 -5.84 -3.84
N HIS A 154 -1.16 -6.52 -3.00
CA HIS A 154 -0.02 -7.32 -3.47
C HIS A 154 -0.45 -8.36 -4.51
N GLU A 155 -1.48 -9.15 -4.21
CA GLU A 155 -1.95 -10.20 -5.13
C GLU A 155 -2.46 -9.59 -6.44
N ILE A 156 -3.27 -8.53 -6.36
CA ILE A 156 -3.80 -7.83 -7.54
C ILE A 156 -2.68 -7.26 -8.42
N THR A 157 -1.62 -6.72 -7.82
CA THR A 157 -0.50 -6.14 -8.56
C THR A 157 0.49 -7.18 -9.09
N ASN A 158 0.40 -8.44 -8.65
CA ASN A 158 1.29 -9.53 -9.07
C ASN A 158 0.70 -10.43 -10.18
N LEU A 159 -0.56 -10.24 -10.58
CA LEU A 159 -1.25 -11.11 -11.55
C LEU A 159 -0.45 -11.25 -12.87
N GLU A 160 -0.29 -12.50 -13.32
CA GLU A 160 0.33 -12.83 -14.61
C GLU A 160 -0.53 -12.29 -15.78
N GLY A 161 0.12 -11.76 -16.82
CA GLY A 161 -0.49 -10.86 -17.82
C GLY A 161 -0.10 -9.39 -17.62
N GLY A 162 0.60 -9.10 -16.52
CA GLY A 162 1.04 -7.77 -16.15
C GLY A 162 -0.05 -7.07 -15.36
N ALA A 163 0.35 -6.37 -14.29
CA ALA A 163 -0.47 -5.30 -13.76
C ALA A 163 -1.00 -4.49 -14.97
N PRO A 164 -2.32 -4.26 -15.09
CA PRO A 164 -2.91 -3.58 -16.25
C PRO A 164 -2.03 -2.39 -16.64
N GLU A 165 -1.78 -2.15 -17.94
CA GLU A 165 -1.15 -0.91 -18.36
C GLU A 165 -1.81 0.25 -17.61
N GLY A 166 -1.02 0.99 -16.84
CA GLY A 166 -1.54 2.03 -15.95
C GLY A 166 -1.93 1.59 -14.52
N MET A 167 -1.54 0.43 -14.00
CA MET A 167 -1.76 0.05 -12.59
C MET A 167 -1.17 1.08 -11.62
N GLN A 168 0.04 1.57 -11.89
CA GLN A 168 0.61 2.67 -11.11
C GLN A 168 -0.31 3.91 -11.13
N ALA A 169 -0.84 4.27 -12.30
CA ALA A 169 -1.77 5.38 -12.44
C ALA A 169 -3.11 5.11 -11.73
N LEU A 170 -3.61 3.87 -11.76
CA LEU A 170 -4.80 3.42 -11.03
C LEU A 170 -4.60 3.57 -9.53
N LEU A 171 -3.48 3.07 -8.99
CA LEU A 171 -3.14 3.19 -7.57
C LEU A 171 -3.09 4.66 -7.12
N VAL A 172 -2.40 5.50 -7.88
CA VAL A 172 -2.30 6.95 -7.58
C VAL A 172 -3.66 7.63 -7.67
N ARG A 173 -4.43 7.37 -8.72
CA ARG A 173 -5.77 7.94 -8.92
C ARG A 173 -6.73 7.54 -7.81
N CYS A 174 -6.72 6.27 -7.42
CA CYS A 174 -7.63 5.74 -6.40
C CYS A 174 -7.21 6.11 -4.97
N ALA A 175 -5.93 6.40 -4.73
CA ALA A 175 -5.45 6.88 -3.44
C ALA A 175 -5.94 8.30 -3.11
N GLY A 176 -6.32 9.10 -4.12
CA GLY A 176 -7.08 10.33 -3.92
C GLY A 176 -6.31 11.50 -3.29
N LYS A 177 -4.97 11.46 -3.22
CA LYS A 177 -4.14 12.59 -2.79
C LYS A 177 -3.32 13.10 -3.97
N THR A 178 -3.94 13.96 -4.78
CA THR A 178 -3.21 14.83 -5.70
C THR A 178 -2.47 15.86 -4.84
N SER A 179 -1.18 16.06 -5.15
CA SER A 179 -0.21 16.91 -4.46
C SER A 179 -0.72 18.26 -3.95
#